data_AF-A0A6B9FRU9-F1
#
_entry.id   AF-A0A6B9FRU9-F1
#
_cell.length_a   1.000
_cell.length_b   1.000
_cell.length_c   1.000
_cell.angle_alpha   90.00
_cell.angle_beta   90.00
_cell.angle_gamma   90.00
#
_symmetry.space_group_name_H-M   'P 1'
#
loop_
_entity.id
_entity.type
_entity.pdbx_description
1 polymer ?
#
loop_
_entity_poly.entity_id
_entity_poly.type
_entity_poly.pdbx_seq_one_letter_code
_entity_poly.pdbx_strand_id
1 'polypeptide(L)' 'MSEEPNHEHEVVVARLMRQLYGFAEGLGLDEATTRHIVERVIADMPLLPDDDRLARARNWMLIAAQ' A
#
# COMPACT_ATOMS: atom_id res chain seq x y z
N MET A 1 -9.84 -25.85 7.84
CA MET A 1 -9.32 -24.60 8.43
C MET A 1 -8.35 -24.04 7.42
N SER A 2 -8.76 -22.99 6.69
CA SER A 2 -7.90 -22.32 5.70
C SER A 2 -8.30 -20.85 5.63
N GLU A 3 -8.05 -20.13 6.73
CA GLU A 3 -8.13 -18.65 6.83
C GLU A 3 -6.73 -18.01 6.65
N GLU A 4 -5.81 -18.74 6.01
CA GLU A 4 -4.41 -18.36 5.84
C GLU A 4 -4.13 -17.28 4.76
N PRO A 5 -4.88 -17.12 3.65
CA PRO A 5 -4.51 -16.12 2.64
C PRO A 5 -4.79 -14.67 3.08
N ASN A 6 -5.69 -14.45 4.05
CA ASN A 6 -6.06 -13.10 4.48
C ASN A 6 -5.06 -12.49 5.47
N HIS A 7 -4.41 -13.31 6.30
CA HIS A 7 -3.48 -12.83 7.32
C HIS A 7 -2.17 -12.33 6.71
N GLU A 8 -1.61 -13.05 5.75
CA GLU A 8 -0.39 -12.61 5.05
C GLU A 8 -0.64 -11.32 4.26
N HIS A 9 -1.82 -11.19 3.64
CA HIS A 9 -2.21 -9.99 2.92
C HIS A 9 -2.29 -8.78 3.86
N GLU A 10 -3.01 -8.88 4.98
CA GLU A 10 -3.13 -7.80 5.95
C GLU A 10 -1.77 -7.43 6.60
N VAL A 11 -0.87 -8.40 6.80
CA VAL A 11 0.50 -8.14 7.27
C VAL A 11 1.28 -7.30 6.26
N VAL A 12 1.17 -7.60 4.96
CA VAL A 12 1.82 -6.82 3.89
C VAL A 12 1.19 -5.42 3.79
N VAL A 13 -0.14 -5.33 3.81
CA VAL A 13 -0.87 -4.04 3.82
C VAL A 13 -0.41 -3.17 4.98
N ALA A 14 -0.44 -3.69 6.21
CA ALA A 14 -0.04 -2.95 7.41
C ALA A 14 1.43 -2.49 7.34
N ARG A 15 2.33 -3.34 6.84
CA ARG A 15 3.75 -3.01 6.67
C ARG A 15 3.95 -1.88 5.67
N LEU A 16 3.30 -1.94 4.51
CA LEU A 16 3.37 -0.90 3.48
C LEU A 16 2.73 0.42 3.97
N MET A 17 1.56 0.34 4.60
CA MET A 17 0.86 1.49 5.20
C MET A 17 1.76 2.24 6.18
N ARG A 18 2.41 1.52 7.11
CA ARG A 18 3.32 2.13 8.08
C ARG A 18 4.48 2.89 7.42
N GLN A 19 5.02 2.37 6.32
CA GLN A 19 6.12 3.00 5.60
C GLN A 19 5.68 4.19 4.74
N LEU A 20 4.42 4.21 4.31
CA LEU A 20 3.87 5.25 3.45
C LEU A 20 3.17 6.37 4.23
N TYR A 21 2.82 6.13 5.50
CA TYR A 21 2.03 7.06 6.32
C TYR A 21 2.56 8.50 6.29
N GLY A 22 3.83 8.72 6.63
CA GLY A 22 4.40 10.07 6.63
C GLY A 22 4.48 10.73 5.24
N PHE A 23 4.59 9.92 4.17
CA PHE A 23 4.55 10.43 2.80
C PHE A 23 3.13 10.85 2.40
N ALA A 24 2.14 10.03 2.71
CA ALA A 24 0.73 10.31 2.47
C ALA A 24 0.26 11.54 3.27
N GLU A 25 0.64 11.67 4.54
CA GLU A 25 0.35 12.86 5.35
C GLU A 25 0.97 14.13 4.73
N GLY A 26 2.20 14.04 4.23
CA GLY A 26 2.87 15.15 3.54
C GLY A 26 2.18 15.59 2.24
N LEU A 27 1.37 14.70 1.64
CA LEU A 27 0.55 14.98 0.46
C LEU A 27 -0.90 15.34 0.80
N GLY A 28 -1.29 15.29 2.08
CA GLY A 28 -2.68 15.52 2.51
C GLY A 28 -3.64 14.39 2.16
N LEU A 29 -3.14 13.18 1.87
CA LEU A 29 -3.97 12.02 1.58
C LEU A 29 -4.46 11.37 2.88
N ASP A 30 -5.73 10.96 2.91
CA ASP A 30 -6.28 10.24 4.04
C ASP A 30 -5.86 8.76 4.06
N GLU A 31 -6.08 8.13 5.22
CA GLU A 31 -5.73 6.72 5.43
C GLU A 31 -6.50 5.79 4.48
N ALA A 32 -7.75 6.09 4.17
CA ALA A 32 -8.59 5.26 3.30
C ALA A 32 -8.04 5.23 1.87
N THR A 33 -7.67 6.40 1.33
CA THR A 33 -7.06 6.56 0.01
C THR A 33 -5.70 5.87 -0.02
N THR A 34 -4.91 6.04 1.03
CA THR A 34 -3.59 5.40 1.18
C THR A 34 -3.73 3.88 1.17
N ARG A 35 -4.67 3.33 1.94
CA ARG A 35 -4.95 1.90 2.01
C ARG A 35 -5.41 1.36 0.66
N HIS A 36 -6.32 2.05 -0.01
CA HIS A 36 -6.79 1.64 -1.33
C HIS A 36 -5.65 1.53 -2.36
N ILE A 37 -4.74 2.50 -2.36
CA ILE A 37 -3.55 2.46 -3.23
C ILE A 37 -2.65 1.27 -2.89
N VAL A 38 -2.42 1.00 -1.61
CA VAL A 38 -1.59 -0.13 -1.16
C VAL A 38 -2.19 -1.47 -1.57
N GLU A 39 -3.49 -1.68 -1.32
CA GLU A 39 -4.20 -2.89 -1.70
C GLU A 39 -4.15 -3.10 -3.22
N ARG A 40 -4.36 -2.03 -4.00
CA ARG A 40 -4.26 -2.05 -5.46
C ARG A 40 -2.87 -2.49 -5.93
N VAL A 41 -1.81 -1.93 -5.33
CA VAL A 41 -0.43 -2.27 -5.70
C VAL A 41 -0.09 -3.72 -5.35
N ILE A 42 -0.54 -4.24 -4.21
CA ILE A 42 -0.33 -5.66 -3.86
C ILE A 42 -1.04 -6.57 -4.87
N ALA A 43 -2.28 -6.23 -5.23
CA ALA A 43 -3.06 -6.99 -6.20
C ALA A 43 -2.44 -6.97 -7.62
N ASP A 44 -1.93 -5.81 -8.04
CA ASP A 44 -1.31 -5.63 -9.37
C ASP A 44 0.12 -6.22 -9.42
N MET A 45 0.81 -6.35 -8.27
CA MET A 45 2.21 -6.80 -8.16
C MET A 45 2.40 -7.91 -7.10
N PRO A 46 1.72 -9.07 -7.22
CA PRO A 46 1.69 -10.09 -6.16
C PRO A 46 3.03 -10.82 -5.97
N LEU A 47 3.92 -10.80 -6.96
CA LEU A 47 5.21 -11.50 -6.93
C LEU A 47 6.41 -10.57 -6.70
N LEU A 48 6.19 -9.25 -6.67
CA LEU A 48 7.27 -8.29 -6.49
C LEU A 48 7.56 -8.05 -5.00
N PRO A 49 8.82 -7.74 -4.64
CA PRO A 49 9.17 -7.37 -3.28
C PRO A 49 8.49 -6.06 -2.87
N ASP A 50 8.42 -5.85 -1.57
CA ASP A 50 7.76 -4.67 -1.01
C ASP A 50 8.42 -3.35 -1.42
N ASP A 51 9.72 -3.31 -1.66
CA ASP A 51 10.42 -2.09 -2.11
C ASP A 51 9.89 -1.60 -3.47
N ASP A 52 9.64 -2.53 -4.40
CA ASP A 52 9.05 -2.21 -5.71
C ASP A 52 7.59 -1.75 -5.55
N ARG A 53 6.84 -2.41 -4.65
CA ARG A 53 5.47 -2.00 -4.31
C ARG A 53 5.44 -0.61 -3.67
N LEU A 54 6.37 -0.29 -2.78
CA LEU A 54 6.49 1.03 -2.16
C LEU A 54 6.78 2.11 -3.19
N ALA A 55 7.72 1.86 -4.11
CA ALA A 55 8.00 2.79 -5.19
C ALA A 55 6.76 3.02 -6.06
N ARG A 56 6.03 1.95 -6.41
CA ARG A 56 4.80 2.06 -7.19
C ARG A 56 3.69 2.80 -6.45
N ALA A 57 3.50 2.51 -5.16
CA ALA A 57 2.50 3.16 -4.31
C ALA A 57 2.78 4.66 -4.14
N ARG A 58 4.03 5.06 -3.93
CA ARG A 58 4.43 6.48 -3.89
C ARG A 58 4.08 7.21 -5.19
N ASN A 59 4.33 6.59 -6.35
CA ASN A 59 3.96 7.18 -7.64
C ASN A 59 2.44 7.37 -7.77
N TRP A 60 1.64 6.40 -7.30
CA TRP A 60 0.19 6.53 -7.29
C TRP A 60 -0.30 7.61 -6.32
N MET A 61 0.31 7.74 -5.15
CA MET A 61 -0.02 8.80 -4.18
C MET A 61 0.27 10.19 -4.74
N LEU A 62 1.39 10.37 -5.46
CA LEU A 62 1.69 11.62 -6.14
C LEU A 62 0.62 11.98 -7.19
N ILE A 63 0.07 10.99 -7.90
CA ILE A 63 -1.01 11.20 -8.87
C ILE A 63 -2.33 11.50 -8.15
N ALA A 64 -2.61 10.84 -7.02
CA ALA A 64 -3.84 11.02 -6.26
C ALA A 64 -3.91 12.38 -5.52
N ALA A 65 -2.76 12.99 -5.23
CA ALA A 65 -2.66 14.27 -4.56
C ALA A 65 -2.73 15.49 -5.51
N GLN A 66 -2.93 15.27 -6.81
CA GLN A 66 -3.02 16.32 -7.84
C GLN A 66 -4.44 16.80 -8.08
#